data_AF-A0A922FZK1-F1
#
_entry.id   AF-A0A922FZK1-F1
#
_cell.length_a   1.000
_cell.length_b   1.000
_cell.length_c   1.000
_cell.angle_alpha   90.00
_cell.angle_beta   90.00
_cell.angle_gamma   90.00
#
_symmetry.space_group_name_H-M   'P 1'
#
loop_
_entity.id
_entity.type
_entity.pdbx_description
1 polymer ?
#
loop_
_entity_poly.entity_id
_entity_poly.type
_entity_poly.pdbx_seq_one_letter_code
_entity_poly.pdbx_strand_id
1 'polypeptide(L)'
;MSTNSSAFTIILGSSSMARRQILTEMGYEFTIMADAIVSRLKSTAQFEAEAHSTLLITADTVVVYEGIIREKPSSKEEAREFIKGYSGGQAEVVGSVLVTNLKTGKRKGGWDRAEINEGFTLNVAGGLMLEHPMTLPFVEAVVGTTDTVMGLPKALTEKCILEAL
;
A
#
# COMPACT_ATOMS: atom_id res chain seq x y z
N MET A 1 -13.13 -7.81 -16.32
CA MET A 1 -14.48 -8.07 -15.77
C MET A 1 -14.84 -6.88 -14.91
N SER A 2 -16.05 -6.35 -15.02
CA SER A 2 -16.50 -5.20 -14.21
C SER A 2 -16.84 -5.67 -12.80
N THR A 3 -16.03 -5.29 -11.80
CA THR A 3 -16.29 -5.56 -10.39
C THR A 3 -17.51 -4.76 -9.91
N ASN A 4 -18.30 -5.37 -9.04
CA ASN A 4 -19.68 -4.96 -8.77
C ASN A 4 -19.72 -3.83 -7.72
N SER A 5 -19.73 -2.57 -8.16
CA SER A 5 -19.67 -1.37 -7.29
C SER A 5 -20.85 -1.21 -6.29
N SER A 6 -21.88 -2.06 -6.38
CA SER A 6 -23.11 -1.93 -5.56
C SER A 6 -23.05 -2.54 -4.14
N ALA A 7 -22.01 -3.30 -3.79
CA ALA A 7 -22.01 -4.11 -2.57
C ALA A 7 -21.37 -3.46 -1.33
N PHE A 8 -20.36 -2.59 -1.51
CA PHE A 8 -19.61 -1.96 -0.43
C PHE A 8 -18.87 -0.71 -0.92
N THR A 9 -18.55 0.20 -0.01
CA THR A 9 -17.71 1.38 -0.26
C THR A 9 -16.32 1.21 0.35
N ILE A 10 -15.27 1.71 -0.30
CA ILE A 10 -13.89 1.68 0.23
C ILE A 10 -13.48 3.07 0.73
N ILE A 11 -12.86 3.10 1.90
CA ILE A 11 -12.05 4.21 2.40
C ILE A 11 -10.58 3.78 2.39
N LEU A 12 -9.73 4.50 1.67
CA LEU A 12 -8.28 4.32 1.75
C LEU A 12 -7.71 5.12 2.92
N GLY A 13 -7.29 4.41 3.96
CA GLY A 13 -6.59 4.93 5.14
C GLY A 13 -5.12 5.25 4.89
N SER A 14 -4.77 5.78 3.70
CA SER A 14 -3.38 6.10 3.35
C SER A 14 -3.26 7.31 2.43
N SER A 15 -2.23 8.12 2.68
CA SER A 15 -1.84 9.26 1.83
C SER A 15 -0.95 8.88 0.64
N SER A 16 -0.52 7.61 0.51
CA SER A 16 0.39 7.15 -0.55
C SER A 16 -0.22 7.26 -1.96
N MET A 17 0.55 7.83 -2.91
CA MET A 17 0.16 7.86 -4.33
C MET A 17 0.13 6.46 -4.94
N ALA A 18 1.14 5.63 -4.67
CA ALA A 18 1.21 4.26 -5.19
C ALA A 18 0.00 3.42 -4.75
N ARG A 19 -0.43 3.53 -3.48
CA ARG A 19 -1.59 2.79 -2.95
C ARG A 19 -2.92 3.26 -3.54
N ARG A 20 -3.04 4.55 -3.90
CA ARG A 20 -4.18 5.05 -4.69
C ARG A 20 -4.20 4.42 -6.08
N GLN A 21 -3.08 4.51 -6.80
CA GLN A 21 -2.94 3.98 -8.15
C GLN A 21 -3.26 2.48 -8.19
N ILE A 22 -2.71 1.69 -7.26
CA ILE A 22 -2.99 0.25 -7.16
C ILE A 22 -4.50 -0.04 -7.00
N LEU A 23 -5.21 0.65 -6.09
CA LEU A 23 -6.66 0.44 -5.94
C LEU A 23 -7.45 0.86 -7.18
N THR A 24 -7.04 1.94 -7.86
CA THR A 24 -7.63 2.34 -9.15
C THR A 24 -7.38 1.29 -10.24
N GLU A 25 -6.18 0.73 -10.33
CA GLU A 25 -5.84 -0.37 -11.26
C GLU A 25 -6.60 -1.67 -10.96
N MET A 26 -6.91 -1.94 -9.69
CA MET A 26 -7.80 -3.04 -9.27
C MET A 26 -9.28 -2.79 -9.62
N GLY A 27 -9.62 -1.60 -10.14
CA GLY A 27 -10.99 -1.23 -10.52
C GLY A 27 -11.87 -0.83 -9.35
N TYR A 28 -11.30 -0.43 -8.20
CA TYR A 28 -12.06 0.05 -7.06
C TYR A 28 -12.22 1.58 -7.06
N GLU A 29 -13.45 2.04 -6.83
CA GLU A 29 -13.74 3.39 -6.39
C GLU A 29 -13.54 3.50 -4.88
N PHE A 30 -12.89 4.57 -4.41
CA PHE A 30 -12.59 4.78 -3.00
C PHE A 30 -12.54 6.27 -2.63
N THR A 31 -12.77 6.57 -1.35
CA THR A 31 -12.56 7.90 -0.77
C THR A 31 -11.31 7.89 0.10
N ILE A 32 -10.52 8.97 0.12
CA ILE A 32 -9.39 9.09 1.06
C ILE A 32 -9.93 9.35 2.47
N MET A 33 -9.32 8.74 3.50
CA MET A 33 -9.79 8.87 4.88
C MET A 33 -9.94 10.33 5.37
N ALA A 34 -9.05 11.24 4.93
CA ALA A 34 -9.18 12.67 5.21
C ALA A 34 -10.49 13.26 4.64
N ASP A 35 -10.81 12.98 3.38
CA ASP A 35 -12.04 13.45 2.72
C ASP A 35 -13.29 12.82 3.33
N ALA A 36 -13.22 11.53 3.71
CA ALA A 36 -14.30 10.83 4.40
C ALA A 36 -14.60 11.45 5.79
N ILE A 37 -13.56 11.87 6.53
CA ILE A 37 -13.71 12.59 7.81
C ILE A 37 -14.31 13.98 7.56
N VAL A 38 -13.79 14.74 6.58
CA VAL A 38 -14.31 16.08 6.24
C VAL A 38 -15.76 16.03 5.79
N SER A 39 -16.15 15.02 5.02
CA SER A 39 -17.54 14.79 4.61
C SER A 39 -18.44 14.56 5.83
N ARG A 40 -18.06 13.64 6.73
CA ARG A 40 -18.82 13.35 7.96
C ARG A 40 -18.95 14.54 8.91
N LEU A 41 -17.93 15.38 9.02
CA LEU A 41 -17.98 16.61 9.82
C LEU A 41 -18.99 17.61 9.24
N LYS A 42 -19.09 17.72 7.90
CA LYS A 42 -20.07 18.57 7.20
C LYS A 42 -21.48 17.98 7.18
N SER A 43 -21.62 16.65 7.19
CA SER A 43 -22.90 15.93 7.05
C SER A 43 -23.59 15.66 8.40
N THR A 44 -23.50 16.58 9.36
CA THR A 44 -23.89 16.40 10.77
C THR A 44 -25.40 16.17 11.02
N ALA A 45 -26.20 15.98 9.97
CA ALA A 45 -27.66 15.98 10.01
C ALA A 45 -28.34 14.65 9.56
N GLN A 46 -27.63 13.68 8.98
CA GLN A 46 -28.25 12.42 8.51
C GLN A 46 -27.31 11.21 8.67
N PHE A 47 -27.51 10.46 9.76
CA PHE A 47 -27.08 9.06 9.85
C PHE A 47 -28.20 8.17 9.30
N GLU A 48 -28.38 8.18 7.98
CA GLU A 48 -29.13 7.10 7.34
C GLU A 48 -28.31 5.82 7.40
N ALA A 49 -28.97 4.70 7.75
CA ALA A 49 -28.32 3.42 7.91
C ALA A 49 -27.97 2.84 6.53
N GLU A 50 -26.84 3.25 5.97
CA GLU A 50 -26.33 2.76 4.69
C GLU A 50 -26.37 1.22 4.65
N ALA A 51 -27.12 0.68 3.68
CA ALA A 51 -27.32 -0.76 3.56
C ALA A 51 -26.00 -1.49 3.24
N HIS A 52 -25.15 -0.87 2.41
CA HIS A 52 -23.84 -1.38 2.04
C HIS A 52 -22.81 -1.27 3.17
N SER A 53 -21.85 -2.21 3.21
CA SER A 53 -20.72 -2.15 4.15
C SER A 53 -19.70 -1.09 3.71
N THR A 54 -19.03 -0.43 4.67
CA THR A 54 -17.84 0.39 4.37
C THR A 54 -16.59 -0.34 4.85
N LEU A 55 -15.63 -0.52 3.94
CA LEU A 55 -14.34 -1.13 4.22
C LEU A 55 -13.26 -0.04 4.34
N LEU A 56 -12.61 0.06 5.50
CA LEU A 56 -11.38 0.83 5.66
C LEU A 56 -10.18 -0.05 5.30
N ILE A 57 -9.41 0.34 4.29
CA ILE A 57 -8.15 -0.32 3.91
C ILE A 57 -6.99 0.52 4.44
N THR A 58 -6.21 -0.05 5.35
CA THR A 58 -4.91 0.48 5.77
C THR A 58 -3.80 -0.48 5.32
N ALA A 59 -2.62 0.06 5.05
CA ALA A 59 -1.48 -0.73 4.62
C ALA A 59 -0.18 -0.05 5.05
N ASP A 60 0.84 -0.84 5.32
CA ASP A 60 2.19 -0.34 5.59
C ASP A 60 3.27 -1.15 4.87
N THR A 61 4.46 -0.59 4.70
CA THR A 61 5.51 -1.17 3.85
C THR A 61 6.89 -0.76 4.34
N VAL A 62 7.76 -1.74 4.56
CA VAL A 62 9.14 -1.56 5.03
C VAL A 62 10.11 -2.34 4.15
N VAL A 63 11.37 -1.93 4.15
CA VAL A 63 12.47 -2.72 3.58
C VAL A 63 13.23 -3.38 4.73
N VAL A 64 13.61 -4.64 4.56
CA VAL A 64 14.51 -5.37 5.45
C VAL A 64 15.82 -5.59 4.70
N TYR A 65 16.93 -5.21 5.30
CA TYR A 65 18.26 -5.40 4.74
C TYR A 65 19.25 -5.77 5.85
N GLU A 66 19.98 -6.87 5.68
CA GLU A 66 20.88 -7.44 6.71
C GLU A 66 20.19 -7.59 8.09
N GLY A 67 18.90 -7.93 8.09
CA GLY A 67 18.08 -8.08 9.30
C GLY A 67 17.61 -6.76 9.94
N ILE A 68 17.96 -5.61 9.35
CA ILE A 68 17.55 -4.27 9.82
C ILE A 68 16.32 -3.80 9.05
N ILE A 69 15.28 -3.38 9.78
CA ILE A 69 14.09 -2.73 9.20
C ILE A 69 14.41 -1.27 8.86
N ARG A 70 14.14 -0.87 7.62
CA ARG A 70 14.30 0.47 7.05
C ARG A 70 12.94 0.98 6.57
N GLU A 71 12.44 2.02 7.21
CA GLU A 71 11.21 2.72 6.80
C GLU A 71 11.49 3.70 5.65
N LYS A 72 10.66 4.73 5.46
CA LYS A 72 10.96 5.82 4.52
C LYS A 72 12.10 6.68 5.08
N PRO A 73 13.15 6.99 4.29
CA PRO A 73 14.21 7.87 4.76
C PRO A 73 13.66 9.25 5.10
N SER A 74 14.03 9.75 6.27
CA SER A 74 13.69 11.06 6.82
C SER A 74 14.50 12.20 6.19
N SER A 75 15.64 11.89 5.57
CA SER A 75 16.57 12.85 4.97
C SER A 75 17.15 12.35 3.63
N LYS A 76 17.73 13.26 2.84
CA LYS A 76 18.46 12.89 1.61
C LYS A 76 19.76 12.16 1.93
N GLU A 77 20.29 12.35 3.12
CA GLU A 77 21.54 11.80 3.61
C GLU A 77 21.32 10.33 3.97
N GLU A 78 20.31 10.04 4.81
CA GLU A 78 19.84 8.68 5.12
C GLU A 78 19.42 7.91 3.85
N ALA A 79 18.73 8.58 2.93
CA ALA A 79 18.41 8.00 1.63
C ALA A 79 19.66 7.53 0.86
N ARG A 80 20.73 8.34 0.82
CA ARG A 80 22.01 7.97 0.18
C ARG A 80 22.74 6.87 0.95
N GLU A 81 22.61 6.82 2.28
CA GLU A 81 23.18 5.74 3.10
C GLU A 81 22.47 4.42 2.84
N PHE A 82 21.14 4.40 2.75
CA PHE A 82 20.39 3.20 2.37
C PHE A 82 20.82 2.68 1.01
N ILE A 83 20.89 3.57 -0.01
CA ILE A 83 21.33 3.23 -1.38
C ILE A 83 22.73 2.61 -1.39
N LYS A 84 23.71 3.26 -0.76
CA LYS A 84 25.08 2.73 -0.64
C LYS A 84 25.10 1.40 0.09
N GLY A 85 24.26 1.26 1.12
CA GLY A 85 24.15 0.05 1.91
C GLY A 85 23.55 -1.13 1.15
N TYR A 86 22.81 -0.94 0.06
CA TYR A 86 22.29 -2.04 -0.77
C TYR A 86 23.32 -2.57 -1.79
N SER A 87 24.44 -1.89 -2.00
CA SER A 87 25.47 -2.33 -2.95
C SER A 87 26.26 -3.52 -2.40
N GLY A 88 25.88 -4.73 -2.79
CA GLY A 88 26.49 -5.99 -2.32
C GLY A 88 25.59 -6.92 -1.50
N GLY A 89 24.28 -6.66 -1.38
CA GLY A 89 23.38 -7.52 -0.62
C GLY A 89 21.92 -7.51 -1.10
N GLN A 90 21.15 -8.51 -0.66
CA GLN A 90 19.74 -8.65 -1.01
C GLN A 90 18.84 -7.82 -0.08
N ALA A 91 17.92 -7.05 -0.66
CA ALA A 91 16.91 -6.30 0.08
C ALA A 91 15.53 -6.97 -0.05
N GLU A 92 14.81 -7.10 1.05
CA GLU A 92 13.46 -7.65 1.08
C GLU A 92 12.45 -6.51 1.33
N VAL A 93 11.39 -6.39 0.55
CA VAL A 93 10.27 -5.50 0.86
C VAL A 93 9.15 -6.31 1.50
N VAL A 94 8.69 -5.88 2.66
CA VAL A 94 7.55 -6.48 3.36
C VAL A 94 6.38 -5.50 3.33
N GLY A 95 5.32 -5.87 2.63
CA GLY A 95 4.08 -5.11 2.54
C GLY A 95 2.98 -5.74 3.38
N SER A 96 2.30 -4.97 4.21
CA SER A 96 1.16 -5.41 5.02
C SER A 96 -0.11 -4.68 4.62
N VAL A 97 -1.26 -5.36 4.74
CA VAL A 97 -2.59 -4.78 4.52
C VAL A 97 -3.55 -5.24 5.62
N LEU A 98 -4.43 -4.34 6.04
CA LEU A 98 -5.53 -4.59 6.96
C LEU A 98 -6.80 -3.95 6.42
N VAL A 99 -7.81 -4.78 6.17
CA VAL A 99 -9.16 -4.38 5.80
C VAL A 99 -10.06 -4.49 7.04
N THR A 100 -10.72 -3.40 7.38
CA THR A 100 -11.67 -3.31 8.49
C THR A 100 -13.05 -2.95 7.97
N ASN A 101 -14.02 -3.84 8.14
CA ASN A 101 -15.43 -3.54 7.89
C ASN A 101 -15.96 -2.67 9.05
N LEU A 102 -16.23 -1.40 8.75
CA LEU A 102 -16.65 -0.40 9.73
C LEU A 102 -18.07 -0.63 10.26
N LYS A 103 -18.89 -1.43 9.56
CA LYS A 103 -20.27 -1.76 9.95
C LYS A 103 -20.34 -2.95 10.91
N THR A 104 -19.52 -3.98 10.67
CA THR A 104 -19.51 -5.22 11.48
C THR A 104 -18.37 -5.29 12.49
N GLY A 105 -17.36 -4.43 12.37
CA GLY A 105 -16.11 -4.51 13.15
C GLY A 105 -15.14 -5.61 12.70
N LYS A 106 -15.51 -6.42 11.70
CA LYS A 106 -14.72 -7.54 11.17
C LYS A 106 -13.40 -7.02 10.58
N ARG A 107 -12.28 -7.65 10.95
CA ARG A 107 -10.93 -7.27 10.50
C ARG A 107 -10.22 -8.44 9.84
N LYS A 108 -9.59 -8.19 8.70
CA LYS A 108 -8.81 -9.17 7.94
C LYS A 108 -7.56 -8.52 7.39
N GLY A 109 -6.41 -9.15 7.62
CA GLY A 109 -5.14 -8.62 7.17
C GLY A 109 -4.11 -9.72 7.03
N GLY A 110 -2.98 -9.34 6.48
CA GLY A 110 -1.82 -10.19 6.28
C GLY A 110 -0.65 -9.37 5.79
N TRP A 111 0.40 -10.06 5.35
CA TRP A 111 1.56 -9.46 4.72
C TRP A 111 2.04 -10.33 3.56
N ASP A 112 2.80 -9.71 2.67
CA ASP A 112 3.47 -10.34 1.54
C ASP A 112 4.91 -9.82 1.46
N ARG A 113 5.77 -10.53 0.72
CA ARG A 113 7.19 -10.23 0.57
C ARG A 113 7.59 -10.22 -0.90
N ALA A 114 8.43 -9.26 -1.27
CA ALA A 114 9.17 -9.26 -2.52
C ALA A 114 10.66 -9.09 -2.24
N GLU A 115 11.52 -9.78 -2.98
CA GLU A 115 12.97 -9.64 -2.93
C GLU A 115 13.43 -8.74 -4.10
N ILE A 116 14.41 -7.89 -3.84
CA ILE A 116 15.00 -6.97 -4.82
C ILE A 116 16.50 -7.29 -4.92
N ASN A 117 16.92 -7.67 -6.12
CA ASN A 117 18.29 -8.02 -6.45
C ASN A 117 18.91 -6.88 -7.28
N GLU A 118 19.90 -6.21 -6.65
CA GLU A 118 20.74 -5.07 -7.07
C GLU A 118 20.12 -3.87 -7.83
N GLY A 119 20.63 -2.68 -7.47
CA GLY A 119 20.63 -1.46 -8.28
C GLY A 119 19.40 -0.54 -8.19
N PHE A 120 19.26 0.28 -7.14
CA PHE A 120 18.10 1.19 -7.01
C PHE A 120 18.26 2.47 -6.18
N THR A 121 17.41 3.46 -6.55
CA THR A 121 16.96 4.65 -5.80
C THR A 121 15.47 4.91 -6.23
N LEU A 122 14.70 5.96 -5.90
CA LEU A 122 14.42 6.68 -4.64
C LEU A 122 12.96 7.17 -4.63
N ASN A 123 12.15 6.81 -3.61
CA ASN A 123 10.91 7.48 -3.12
C ASN A 123 9.86 6.54 -2.44
N VAL A 124 10.15 5.25 -2.21
CA VAL A 124 9.32 4.39 -1.32
C VAL A 124 10.08 4.05 -0.03
N ALA A 125 9.54 3.16 0.81
CA ALA A 125 10.29 2.61 1.96
C ALA A 125 11.67 2.09 1.53
N GLY A 126 12.67 2.25 2.38
CA GLY A 126 14.07 1.96 2.07
C GLY A 126 14.69 2.78 0.93
N GLY A 127 13.94 3.66 0.24
CA GLY A 127 14.45 4.49 -0.86
C GLY A 127 14.49 3.80 -2.24
N LEU A 128 13.52 2.95 -2.57
CA LEU A 128 13.52 2.12 -3.81
C LEU A 128 12.35 2.43 -4.76
N MET A 129 12.44 3.44 -5.63
CA MET A 129 11.36 3.74 -6.60
C MET A 129 11.57 2.93 -7.89
N LEU A 130 10.76 1.88 -8.08
CA LEU A 130 10.81 1.02 -9.28
C LEU A 130 10.54 1.76 -10.60
N GLU A 131 9.75 2.85 -10.56
CA GLU A 131 9.10 3.42 -11.75
C GLU A 131 9.77 4.69 -12.31
N HIS A 132 10.87 5.16 -11.73
CA HIS A 132 11.50 6.40 -12.20
C HIS A 132 12.42 6.12 -13.40
N PRO A 133 12.40 6.92 -14.49
CA PRO A 133 13.25 6.67 -15.66
C PRO A 133 14.76 6.65 -15.38
N MET A 134 15.21 7.31 -14.31
CA MET A 134 16.61 7.30 -13.86
C MET A 134 16.97 6.11 -12.95
N THR A 135 16.01 5.26 -12.58
CA THR A 135 16.18 4.13 -11.65
C THR A 135 15.91 2.80 -12.33
N LEU A 136 14.98 2.79 -13.30
CA LEU A 136 14.70 1.66 -14.20
C LEU A 136 15.95 1.01 -14.85
N PRO A 137 17.02 1.74 -15.25
CA PRO A 137 18.21 1.12 -15.85
C PRO A 137 19.10 0.35 -14.87
N PHE A 138 18.83 0.45 -13.57
CA PHE A 138 19.63 -0.19 -12.52
C PHE A 138 18.94 -1.43 -11.94
N VAL A 139 17.65 -1.63 -12.21
CA VAL A 139 16.93 -2.87 -11.87
C VAL A 139 17.60 -4.05 -12.58
N GLU A 140 18.15 -5.02 -11.84
CA GLU A 140 18.44 -6.33 -12.46
C GLU A 140 17.22 -7.25 -12.35
N ALA A 141 16.70 -7.48 -11.14
CA ALA A 141 15.49 -8.29 -10.95
C ALA A 141 14.67 -7.93 -9.70
N VAL A 142 13.35 -8.05 -9.83
CA VAL A 142 12.41 -8.10 -8.70
C VAL A 142 11.83 -9.52 -8.65
N VAL A 143 11.99 -10.20 -7.50
CA VAL A 143 11.45 -11.55 -7.25
C VAL A 143 10.28 -11.42 -6.28
N GLY A 144 9.07 -11.38 -6.83
CA GLY A 144 7.83 -11.10 -6.09
C GLY A 144 6.87 -10.27 -6.94
N THR A 145 5.84 -9.68 -6.34
CA THR A 145 4.93 -8.76 -7.06
C THR A 145 5.38 -7.31 -6.94
N THR A 146 5.25 -6.55 -8.03
CA THR A 146 5.56 -5.12 -8.05
C THR A 146 4.64 -4.32 -7.11
N ASP A 147 3.38 -4.71 -7.00
CA ASP A 147 2.41 -4.12 -6.06
C ASP A 147 2.80 -4.30 -4.58
N THR A 148 3.49 -5.38 -4.22
CA THR A 148 4.07 -5.55 -2.87
C THR A 148 5.17 -4.53 -2.62
N VAL A 149 6.08 -4.32 -3.58
CA VAL A 149 7.16 -3.31 -3.48
C VAL A 149 6.60 -1.89 -3.43
N MET A 150 5.60 -1.59 -4.26
CA MET A 150 4.87 -0.31 -4.28
C MET A 150 4.02 -0.09 -3.01
N GLY A 151 3.74 -1.14 -2.26
CA GLY A 151 3.23 -1.09 -0.90
C GLY A 151 1.74 -1.36 -0.71
N LEU A 152 1.10 -2.09 -1.62
CA LEU A 152 -0.25 -2.66 -1.41
C LEU A 152 -0.38 -3.96 -2.22
N PRO A 153 -0.08 -5.14 -1.64
CA PRO A 153 -0.11 -6.41 -2.37
C PRO A 153 -1.53 -6.72 -2.90
N LYS A 154 -1.70 -6.79 -4.23
CA LYS A 154 -3.01 -6.81 -4.90
C LYS A 154 -3.84 -8.04 -4.52
N ALA A 155 -3.28 -9.23 -4.71
CA ALA A 155 -3.98 -10.50 -4.45
C ALA A 155 -4.36 -10.68 -2.97
N LEU A 156 -3.47 -10.27 -2.06
CA LEU A 156 -3.74 -10.28 -0.62
C LEU A 156 -4.81 -9.26 -0.24
N THR A 157 -4.78 -8.06 -0.83
CA THR A 157 -5.78 -7.01 -0.60
C THR A 157 -7.17 -7.48 -1.02
N GLU A 158 -7.30 -8.08 -2.21
CA GLU A 158 -8.58 -8.63 -2.69
C GLU A 158 -9.08 -9.79 -1.81
N LYS A 159 -8.19 -10.70 -1.39
CA LYS A 159 -8.52 -11.74 -0.41
C LYS A 159 -9.02 -11.13 0.91
N CYS A 160 -8.33 -10.12 1.46
CA CYS A 160 -8.75 -9.47 2.70
C CYS A 160 -10.06 -8.68 2.55
N ILE A 161 -10.36 -8.12 1.38
CA ILE A 161 -11.67 -7.51 1.07
C ILE A 161 -12.76 -8.57 1.13
N LEU A 162 -12.64 -9.66 0.36
CA LEU A 162 -13.62 -10.75 0.32
C LEU A 162 -13.84 -11.39 1.69
N GLU A 163 -12.77 -11.58 2.47
CA GLU A 163 -12.87 -12.11 3.82
C GLU A 163 -13.43 -11.11 4.86
N ALA A 164 -13.42 -9.80 4.62
CA ALA A 164 -13.87 -8.76 5.56
C ALA A 164 -15.33 -8.32 5.35
N LEU A 165 -15.92 -8.62 4.19
CA LEU A 165 -17.37 -8.49 3.96
C LEU A 165 -18.17 -9.36 4.94
#